data_AF-A0A4W2CG03-F1
#
_entry.id   AF-A0A4W2CG03-F1
#
_cell.length_a   1.000
_cell.length_b   1.000
_cell.length_c   1.000
_cell.angle_alpha   90.00
_cell.angle_beta   90.00
_cell.angle_gamma   90.00
#
_symmetry.space_group_name_H-M   'P 1'
#
loop_
_entity.id
_entity.type
_entity.pdbx_description
1 polymer ?
#
loop_
_entity_poly.entity_id
_entity_poly.type
_entity_poly.pdbx_seq_one_letter_code
_entity_poly.pdbx_strand_id
1 'polypeptide(L)'
;MDTPSLVRLVAPALSARCARRLPSSSSRPAADSASASQHPQLRSRPLGLVCLRPSPGPRLEEKDPRSLCSDGPKSLLGLPASAGPAVRWGARGAAAVLAAAPGMYQSPRRLCSALLQRDAPGLRRAPGPPPPPRRLSPTAAPRLASPRLLAAASAARDVARSCSRTVYPMGNGTSRLYSALAKTLNSSAASQHPEYLVAPDPEHLEPIDPKELLEECRAVLHTRPPRFQRDFVALPADGPSSHPPIRVMQWNILAQALGEGKDNFVQCPMEALKWEERKCLILEEILAYQPDILCLQEVDHYFDTFQPLLSRLGYQGTFFPKPWSPCLDVEHNNGPDGCALFFLQNRFKLVNSANIRLTAMTLKTNQVAIAQTLECKESSRQFCIAVTHLKARTGWERFRSAQGCDLLQNLQTITQGAKIPLIVCGDFNAEPTEEVYKHFASSSLNLNSAYKLLSADGQSEPPYTTWKIRTSGECRHTLDYIWYSRQALSVRSALDLLTEEQIGPNRLPSFNYPSDHLSLVCDFTFNEEP
;
A
#
# COMPACT_ATOMS: atom_id res chain seq x y z
N MET A 1 51.92 49.79 -47.37
CA MET A 1 52.26 49.86 -45.93
C MET A 1 51.10 49.24 -45.16
N ASP A 2 50.81 47.93 -45.22
CA ASP A 2 51.65 46.72 -45.05
C ASP A 2 51.91 46.42 -43.56
N THR A 3 51.66 45.21 -43.01
CA THR A 3 51.00 43.99 -43.55
C THR A 3 50.56 43.08 -42.39
N PRO A 4 49.44 42.33 -42.48
CA PRO A 4 49.10 41.25 -41.55
C PRO A 4 49.43 39.85 -42.13
N SER A 5 50.05 38.97 -41.32
CA SER A 5 50.35 37.54 -41.62
C SER A 5 50.92 36.86 -40.37
N LEU A 6 50.78 35.56 -40.10
CA LEU A 6 49.86 34.48 -40.51
C LEU A 6 49.86 33.45 -39.34
N VAL A 7 48.99 32.45 -39.18
CA VAL A 7 48.85 31.20 -39.97
C VAL A 7 47.45 30.58 -39.73
N ARG A 8 46.97 29.90 -40.78
CA ARG A 8 45.75 29.08 -41.00
C ARG A 8 45.22 28.27 -39.78
N LEU A 9 43.90 28.01 -39.59
CA LEU A 9 42.88 27.41 -40.50
C LEU A 9 43.25 25.96 -40.93
N VAL A 10 42.34 25.01 -41.17
CA VAL A 10 41.02 25.06 -41.83
C VAL A 10 40.04 24.04 -41.23
N ALA A 11 38.74 24.38 -41.21
CA ALA A 11 37.63 23.43 -41.26
C ALA A 11 36.75 23.74 -42.48
N PRO A 12 35.93 22.80 -42.97
CA PRO A 12 34.65 23.23 -43.55
C PRO A 12 33.46 22.28 -43.27
N ALA A 13 32.28 22.89 -43.18
CA ALA A 13 31.02 22.26 -43.57
C ALA A 13 30.59 22.82 -44.95
N LEU A 14 29.54 22.27 -45.58
CA LEU A 14 28.39 23.06 -46.05
C LEU A 14 27.28 22.21 -46.69
N SER A 15 26.11 22.85 -46.84
CA SER A 15 24.85 22.33 -47.37
C SER A 15 24.59 22.79 -48.81
N ALA A 16 23.80 22.04 -49.60
CA ALA A 16 22.92 22.60 -50.63
C ALA A 16 21.81 21.62 -51.08
N ARG A 17 20.69 22.17 -51.59
CA ARG A 17 19.58 21.45 -52.24
C ARG A 17 19.66 21.64 -53.78
N CYS A 18 19.19 20.67 -54.57
CA CYS A 18 18.05 20.84 -55.50
C CYS A 18 17.64 19.49 -56.15
N ALA A 19 16.62 19.48 -57.01
CA ALA A 19 16.01 18.25 -57.56
C ALA A 19 15.60 18.36 -59.05
N ARG A 20 15.47 17.21 -59.76
CA ARG A 20 14.33 16.87 -60.66
C ARG A 20 14.45 15.52 -61.43
N ARG A 21 13.31 14.79 -61.48
CA ARG A 21 12.75 13.95 -62.58
C ARG A 21 13.47 12.70 -63.12
N LEU A 22 12.86 11.54 -62.81
CA LEU A 22 12.25 10.52 -63.71
C LEU A 22 12.78 10.32 -65.15
N PRO A 23 12.84 9.05 -65.63
CA PRO A 23 11.72 8.50 -66.41
C PRO A 23 11.24 7.07 -66.02
N SER A 24 10.16 6.62 -66.67
CA SER A 24 9.60 5.25 -66.66
C SER A 24 10.20 4.40 -67.83
N SER A 25 9.83 3.16 -68.18
CA SER A 25 8.68 2.25 -67.90
C SER A 25 8.95 0.83 -68.47
N SER A 26 8.22 -0.19 -67.98
CA SER A 26 8.08 -1.59 -68.53
C SER A 26 9.36 -2.47 -68.54
N SER A 27 9.32 -3.82 -68.65
CA SER A 27 8.25 -4.80 -68.96
C SER A 27 8.46 -6.18 -68.25
N ARG A 28 7.58 -7.17 -68.47
CA ARG A 28 7.73 -8.63 -68.14
C ARG A 28 7.95 -9.44 -69.44
N PRO A 29 8.68 -10.58 -69.44
CA PRO A 29 8.16 -11.94 -69.16
C PRO A 29 8.96 -12.65 -68.02
N ALA A 30 8.65 -13.81 -67.42
CA ALA A 30 7.79 -15.01 -67.68
C ALA A 30 8.50 -16.24 -68.34
N ALA A 31 8.25 -17.45 -67.80
CA ALA A 31 8.75 -18.79 -68.22
C ALA A 31 10.28 -19.04 -68.10
N ASP A 32 10.84 -20.27 -68.03
CA ASP A 32 10.44 -21.63 -67.51
C ASP A 32 11.67 -22.60 -67.66
N SER A 33 11.79 -23.87 -67.21
CA SER A 33 10.98 -24.82 -66.38
C SER A 33 11.89 -25.97 -65.83
N ALA A 34 11.39 -26.78 -64.88
CA ALA A 34 11.88 -28.13 -64.47
C ALA A 34 13.30 -28.26 -63.84
N SER A 35 13.70 -29.32 -63.12
CA SER A 35 13.10 -30.63 -62.71
C SER A 35 13.46 -30.92 -61.22
N ALA A 36 12.64 -31.56 -60.37
CA ALA A 36 12.22 -32.99 -60.32
C ALA A 36 13.42 -33.97 -60.24
N SER A 37 13.52 -34.97 -59.34
CA SER A 37 12.56 -35.64 -58.41
C SER A 37 13.38 -36.47 -57.35
N GLN A 38 12.90 -37.29 -56.40
CA GLN A 38 11.66 -38.10 -56.23
C GLN A 38 11.22 -38.24 -54.75
N HIS A 39 9.94 -38.59 -54.56
CA HIS A 39 9.35 -39.19 -53.35
C HIS A 39 9.58 -40.72 -53.33
N PRO A 40 9.36 -41.40 -52.19
CA PRO A 40 8.06 -42.09 -52.04
C PRO A 40 7.12 -41.48 -50.99
N GLN A 41 5.84 -41.88 -51.05
CA GLN A 41 4.82 -41.62 -50.03
C GLN A 41 4.42 -42.93 -49.35
N LEU A 42 3.89 -42.84 -48.12
CA LEU A 42 2.78 -43.70 -47.70
C LEU A 42 1.82 -42.92 -46.79
N ARG A 43 0.55 -43.33 -46.80
CA ARG A 43 -0.60 -42.65 -46.15
C ARG A 43 -0.79 -43.27 -44.73
N SER A 44 -1.57 -42.71 -43.78
CA SER A 44 -2.91 -42.15 -43.97
C SER A 44 -3.54 -41.52 -42.71
N ARG A 45 -4.47 -40.58 -42.96
CA ARG A 45 -5.63 -40.11 -42.16
C ARG A 45 -5.45 -39.55 -40.73
N PRO A 46 -6.06 -38.38 -40.41
CA PRO A 46 -6.17 -37.86 -39.04
C PRO A 46 -7.40 -38.40 -38.28
N LEU A 47 -7.39 -38.26 -36.95
CA LEU A 47 -8.56 -38.43 -36.09
C LEU A 47 -9.43 -37.16 -36.08
N GLY A 48 -10.75 -37.34 -36.06
CA GLY A 48 -11.72 -36.24 -36.05
C GLY A 48 -12.14 -35.81 -34.64
N LEU A 49 -12.30 -34.51 -34.42
CA LEU A 49 -12.82 -33.94 -33.17
C LEU A 49 -14.36 -34.04 -33.15
N VAL A 50 -14.93 -34.53 -32.04
CA VAL A 50 -16.39 -34.66 -31.88
C VAL A 50 -16.93 -33.50 -31.04
N CYS A 51 -17.67 -32.58 -31.67
CA CYS A 51 -18.48 -31.58 -30.99
C CYS A 51 -19.97 -31.91 -31.15
N LEU A 52 -20.70 -32.03 -30.05
CA LEU A 52 -22.15 -32.25 -30.03
C LEU A 52 -22.93 -30.94 -30.15
N ARG A 53 -24.04 -30.97 -30.88
CA ARG A 53 -25.02 -29.86 -30.99
C ARG A 53 -26.08 -29.96 -29.89
N PRO A 54 -26.71 -28.84 -29.55
CA PRO A 54 -28.18 -28.79 -29.50
C PRO A 54 -28.81 -28.10 -30.73
N SER A 55 -30.11 -28.31 -30.93
CA SER A 55 -30.93 -27.76 -32.03
C SER A 55 -31.86 -26.61 -31.55
N PRO A 56 -32.52 -25.85 -32.45
CA PRO A 56 -32.78 -24.42 -32.23
C PRO A 56 -34.18 -24.03 -31.75
N GLY A 57 -34.30 -22.78 -31.28
CA GLY A 57 -35.54 -21.98 -31.23
C GLY A 57 -35.60 -20.92 -32.35
N PRO A 58 -36.77 -20.32 -32.64
CA PRO A 58 -37.01 -19.59 -33.89
C PRO A 58 -36.52 -18.12 -33.90
N ARG A 59 -36.29 -17.60 -35.11
CA ARG A 59 -36.07 -16.16 -35.40
C ARG A 59 -37.39 -15.40 -35.50
N LEU A 60 -37.34 -14.09 -35.24
CA LEU A 60 -38.01 -13.09 -36.06
C LEU A 60 -37.06 -11.89 -36.29
N GLU A 61 -37.10 -11.35 -37.50
CA GLU A 61 -36.54 -10.06 -37.91
C GLU A 61 -37.69 -9.01 -37.78
N GLU A 62 -37.54 -7.67 -37.84
CA GLU A 62 -36.48 -6.79 -38.34
C GLU A 62 -36.73 -5.32 -37.83
N LYS A 63 -35.88 -4.37 -38.24
CA LYS A 63 -36.12 -2.90 -38.39
C LYS A 63 -36.13 -1.97 -37.15
N ASP A 64 -35.00 -1.26 -37.04
CA ASP A 64 -34.84 0.15 -36.61
C ASP A 64 -35.75 1.09 -37.47
N PRO A 65 -36.17 2.28 -36.99
CA PRO A 65 -35.35 3.47 -37.28
C PRO A 65 -35.35 4.57 -36.19
N ARG A 66 -34.43 5.54 -36.37
CA ARG A 66 -34.14 6.68 -35.49
C ARG A 66 -34.96 7.96 -35.76
N SER A 67 -34.87 8.91 -34.80
CA SER A 67 -35.22 10.35 -34.87
C SER A 67 -36.73 10.67 -34.85
N LEU A 68 -37.22 11.78 -34.27
CA LEU A 68 -36.69 13.15 -34.15
C LEU A 68 -36.88 13.79 -32.74
N CYS A 69 -36.62 15.10 -32.62
CA CYS A 69 -36.44 15.85 -31.37
C CYS A 69 -37.64 16.73 -30.92
N SER A 70 -37.45 17.34 -29.73
CA SER A 70 -37.93 18.67 -29.29
C SER A 70 -39.26 18.83 -28.54
N ASP A 71 -39.22 19.83 -27.66
CA ASP A 71 -40.29 20.68 -27.09
C ASP A 71 -41.34 20.13 -26.11
N GLY A 72 -41.27 20.66 -24.89
CA GLY A 72 -42.43 21.03 -24.08
C GLY A 72 -42.42 22.56 -23.88
N PRO A 73 -43.01 23.13 -22.80
CA PRO A 73 -43.96 22.54 -21.84
C PRO A 73 -45.29 23.33 -21.82
N LYS A 74 -46.31 22.83 -21.09
CA LYS A 74 -47.42 23.67 -20.61
C LYS A 74 -47.79 23.34 -19.16
N SER A 75 -48.00 24.39 -18.38
CA SER A 75 -48.46 24.36 -17.00
C SER A 75 -49.98 24.57 -16.91
N LEU A 76 -50.62 24.10 -15.83
CA LEU A 76 -51.40 24.96 -14.92
C LEU A 76 -51.84 24.23 -13.63
N LEU A 77 -51.68 24.93 -12.51
CA LEU A 77 -52.48 24.98 -11.26
C LEU A 77 -53.47 23.86 -10.87
N GLY A 78 -53.39 23.38 -9.61
CA GLY A 78 -54.47 22.61 -8.95
C GLY A 78 -54.18 22.15 -7.51
N LEU A 79 -54.64 22.91 -6.51
CA LEU A 79 -54.81 22.53 -5.08
C LEU A 79 -56.32 22.60 -4.77
N PRO A 80 -56.90 21.91 -3.75
CA PRO A 80 -56.40 21.83 -2.36
C PRO A 80 -56.62 20.47 -1.63
N ALA A 81 -56.51 20.49 -0.30
CA ALA A 81 -56.47 19.32 0.60
C ALA A 81 -57.82 18.90 1.22
N SER A 82 -57.90 17.70 1.82
CA SER A 82 -58.48 17.47 3.16
C SER A 82 -58.40 16.00 3.66
N ALA A 83 -58.40 15.86 5.00
CA ALA A 83 -58.87 14.74 5.85
C ALA A 83 -58.39 13.27 5.66
N GLY A 84 -58.20 12.58 6.79
CA GLY A 84 -58.12 11.11 6.89
C GLY A 84 -59.48 10.47 7.18
N PRO A 85 -59.54 9.15 7.45
CA PRO A 85 -59.51 8.72 8.86
C PRO A 85 -58.72 7.41 9.13
N ALA A 86 -58.68 6.99 10.40
CA ALA A 86 -57.97 5.79 10.87
C ALA A 86 -58.92 4.59 11.14
N VAL A 87 -58.40 3.36 11.05
CA VAL A 87 -59.10 2.12 11.47
C VAL A 87 -58.14 1.21 12.25
N ARG A 88 -58.63 0.63 13.36
CA ARG A 88 -57.95 -0.40 14.19
C ARG A 88 -58.32 -1.81 13.72
N TRP A 89 -57.34 -2.72 13.66
CA TRP A 89 -57.42 -4.15 14.05
C TRP A 89 -55.99 -4.58 14.47
N GLY A 90 -55.72 -5.59 15.29
CA GLY A 90 -56.59 -6.53 16.01
C GLY A 90 -55.81 -7.83 16.27
N ALA A 91 -55.49 -8.14 17.54
CA ALA A 91 -54.47 -9.16 17.87
C ALA A 91 -55.01 -10.61 18.01
N ARG A 92 -54.22 -11.58 17.52
CA ARG A 92 -54.15 -13.03 17.83
C ARG A 92 -52.88 -13.59 17.11
N GLY A 93 -52.15 -14.60 17.58
CA GLY A 93 -52.24 -15.33 18.86
C GLY A 93 -52.09 -16.85 18.69
N ALA A 94 -50.86 -17.38 18.65
CA ALA A 94 -50.54 -18.82 18.71
C ALA A 94 -49.07 -19.04 19.16
N ALA A 95 -48.74 -20.18 19.78
CA ALA A 95 -47.39 -20.45 20.31
C ALA A 95 -47.03 -21.94 20.36
N ALA A 96 -45.74 -22.24 20.10
CA ALA A 96 -44.99 -23.43 20.53
C ALA A 96 -43.49 -23.01 20.51
N VAL A 97 -42.69 -23.04 21.57
CA VAL A 97 -42.39 -24.10 22.56
C VAL A 97 -41.58 -25.25 21.97
N LEU A 98 -40.26 -25.14 22.11
CA LEU A 98 -39.34 -26.23 22.42
C LEU A 98 -38.08 -25.64 23.07
N ALA A 99 -37.56 -26.27 24.13
CA ALA A 99 -36.41 -25.77 24.88
C ALA A 99 -35.63 -26.92 25.52
N ALA A 100 -34.30 -26.93 25.37
CA ALA A 100 -33.40 -27.88 26.03
C ALA A 100 -31.96 -27.35 26.13
N ALA A 101 -31.63 -26.81 27.32
CA ALA A 101 -30.34 -26.77 28.05
C ALA A 101 -28.97 -26.48 27.35
N PRO A 102 -27.98 -25.89 28.07
CA PRO A 102 -26.72 -25.41 27.50
C PRO A 102 -25.48 -26.28 27.80
N GLY A 103 -24.43 -26.12 26.99
CA GLY A 103 -23.05 -26.54 27.32
C GLY A 103 -22.21 -25.37 27.84
N MET A 104 -21.44 -25.60 28.92
CA MET A 104 -20.57 -24.57 29.52
C MET A 104 -19.15 -24.60 28.93
N TYR A 105 -18.59 -23.43 28.65
CA TYR A 105 -17.15 -23.18 28.78
C TYR A 105 -16.93 -21.77 29.35
N GLN A 106 -16.05 -21.65 30.34
CA GLN A 106 -15.73 -20.38 30.99
C GLN A 106 -14.40 -19.82 30.47
N SER A 107 -14.32 -18.51 30.31
CA SER A 107 -13.06 -17.78 30.09
C SER A 107 -13.06 -16.51 30.94
N PRO A 108 -11.96 -16.20 31.67
CA PRO A 108 -11.97 -15.16 32.70
C PRO A 108 -11.89 -13.74 32.11
N ARG A 109 -12.91 -12.93 32.41
CA ARG A 109 -12.88 -11.48 32.14
C ARG A 109 -11.80 -10.81 33.00
N ARG A 110 -10.78 -10.20 32.38
CA ARG A 110 -9.99 -9.15 33.04
C ARG A 110 -10.64 -7.80 32.78
N LEU A 111 -10.96 -7.08 33.84
CA LEU A 111 -11.39 -5.68 33.80
C LEU A 111 -10.15 -4.78 33.82
N CYS A 112 -9.97 -3.97 32.78
CA CYS A 112 -9.13 -2.77 32.84
C CYS A 112 -10.02 -1.55 32.63
N SER A 113 -10.00 -0.63 33.58
CA SER A 113 -10.85 0.55 33.60
C SER A 113 -10.22 1.73 32.85
N ALA A 114 -11.01 2.32 31.96
CA ALA A 114 -11.00 3.70 31.45
C ALA A 114 -9.82 4.64 31.78
N LEU A 115 -9.46 5.45 30.76
CA LEU A 115 -9.46 6.91 30.90
C LEU A 115 -9.79 7.56 29.56
N LEU A 116 -10.86 8.38 29.54
CA LEU A 116 -11.18 9.32 28.46
C LEU A 116 -11.29 10.69 29.11
N GLN A 117 -10.42 11.63 28.73
CA GLN A 117 -10.56 13.03 29.12
C GLN A 117 -11.41 13.79 28.09
N ARG A 118 -12.21 14.73 28.59
CA ARG A 118 -13.05 15.63 27.80
C ARG A 118 -13.11 16.96 28.55
N ASP A 119 -12.59 18.01 27.94
CA ASP A 119 -12.65 19.36 28.51
C ASP A 119 -13.98 20.07 28.21
N ALA A 120 -14.58 20.63 29.25
CA ALA A 120 -15.53 21.75 29.19
C ALA A 120 -15.55 22.45 30.57
N PRO A 121 -15.65 23.79 30.65
CA PRO A 121 -15.19 24.52 31.84
C PRO A 121 -16.27 24.96 32.83
N GLY A 122 -15.86 25.14 34.09
CA GLY A 122 -16.24 26.31 34.88
C GLY A 122 -17.17 26.12 36.09
N LEU A 123 -16.58 26.03 37.29
CA LEU A 123 -17.07 26.73 38.50
C LEU A 123 -16.00 26.73 39.60
N ARG A 124 -15.80 27.86 40.30
CA ARG A 124 -14.75 28.03 41.32
C ARG A 124 -15.22 27.59 42.72
N ARG A 125 -14.37 26.88 43.46
CA ARG A 125 -14.38 26.85 44.94
C ARG A 125 -12.97 26.66 45.50
N ALA A 126 -12.73 27.13 46.72
CA ALA A 126 -11.38 27.24 47.33
C ALA A 126 -10.90 25.93 47.99
N PRO A 127 -9.59 25.70 48.12
CA PRO A 127 -9.02 24.49 48.72
C PRO A 127 -9.01 24.51 50.26
N GLY A 128 -9.09 23.33 50.87
CA GLY A 128 -8.83 23.09 52.30
C GLY A 128 -7.45 22.45 52.55
N PRO A 129 -6.95 22.44 53.80
CA PRO A 129 -5.60 22.00 54.13
C PRO A 129 -5.43 20.46 54.22
N PRO A 130 -4.21 19.93 54.05
CA PRO A 130 -3.92 18.49 54.08
C PRO A 130 -3.67 17.94 55.51
N PRO A 131 -3.87 16.61 55.73
CA PRO A 131 -3.60 15.94 57.01
C PRO A 131 -2.12 15.52 57.21
N PRO A 132 -1.67 15.26 58.46
CA PRO A 132 -0.26 15.00 58.80
C PRO A 132 0.19 13.52 58.70
N PRO A 133 1.50 13.25 58.65
CA PRO A 133 2.07 11.89 58.53
C PRO A 133 2.08 11.11 59.86
N ARG A 134 2.04 9.76 59.77
CA ARG A 134 2.17 8.84 60.93
C ARG A 134 3.61 8.40 61.18
N ARG A 135 3.97 8.21 62.45
CA ARG A 135 5.26 7.66 62.92
C ARG A 135 5.24 6.14 63.08
N LEU A 136 6.45 5.56 63.17
CA LEU A 136 6.76 4.13 63.36
C LEU A 136 7.05 3.77 64.84
N SER A 137 7.40 2.48 65.07
CA SER A 137 8.12 1.87 66.21
C SER A 137 7.29 1.35 67.40
N PRO A 138 7.81 0.44 68.28
CA PRO A 138 8.95 -0.50 68.14
C PRO A 138 8.65 -1.95 68.69
N THR A 139 9.71 -2.74 68.95
CA THR A 139 9.81 -3.99 69.77
C THR A 139 9.47 -5.33 69.07
N ALA A 140 10.15 -6.47 69.31
CA ALA A 140 11.36 -6.81 70.10
C ALA A 140 12.15 -8.02 69.48
N ALA A 141 13.30 -8.37 70.08
CA ALA A 141 14.19 -9.52 69.80
C ALA A 141 14.65 -10.12 71.17
N PRO A 142 15.64 -11.05 71.34
CA PRO A 142 16.63 -11.65 70.40
C PRO A 142 17.00 -13.16 70.67
N ARG A 143 18.18 -13.62 70.13
CA ARG A 143 19.03 -14.80 70.53
C ARG A 143 18.65 -16.19 69.92
N LEU A 144 19.58 -17.14 69.66
CA LEU A 144 21.07 -17.17 69.73
C LEU A 144 21.71 -18.31 68.87
N ALA A 145 23.03 -18.18 68.63
CA ALA A 145 24.04 -19.24 68.42
C ALA A 145 24.31 -19.85 67.00
N SER A 146 25.53 -20.41 66.86
CA SER A 146 26.17 -20.96 65.64
C SER A 146 26.92 -22.28 66.06
N PRO A 147 28.06 -22.82 65.50
CA PRO A 147 29.03 -22.30 64.51
C PRO A 147 29.72 -23.32 63.53
N ARG A 148 30.70 -22.81 62.72
CA ARG A 148 31.84 -23.52 62.05
C ARG A 148 31.51 -24.44 60.83
N LEU A 149 32.43 -24.76 59.91
CA LEU A 149 33.91 -24.66 59.85
C LEU A 149 34.49 -24.11 58.51
N LEU A 150 35.79 -23.81 58.55
CA LEU A 150 36.82 -23.53 57.51
C LEU A 150 36.84 -24.50 56.30
N ALA A 151 37.58 -24.29 55.18
CA ALA A 151 38.26 -23.14 54.52
C ALA A 151 38.95 -23.63 53.21
N ALA A 152 39.63 -22.73 52.47
CA ALA A 152 40.87 -22.90 51.67
C ALA A 152 40.85 -22.11 50.34
N ALA A 153 42.04 -21.76 49.84
CA ALA A 153 42.28 -21.10 48.55
C ALA A 153 43.69 -21.45 48.03
N SER A 154 43.90 -21.34 46.71
CA SER A 154 45.24 -21.32 46.10
C SER A 154 45.24 -20.48 44.82
N ALA A 155 46.41 -19.98 44.43
CA ALA A 155 46.62 -19.10 43.27
C ALA A 155 47.64 -19.70 42.29
N ALA A 156 47.70 -19.17 41.07
CA ALA A 156 48.72 -19.52 40.06
C ALA A 156 49.12 -18.31 39.20
N ARG A 157 50.31 -18.38 38.58
CA ARG A 157 50.97 -17.33 37.78
C ARG A 157 52.05 -17.93 36.84
N ASP A 158 52.76 -17.19 35.96
CA ASP A 158 52.55 -15.81 35.46
C ASP A 158 51.93 -15.87 34.05
N VAL A 159 52.52 -15.62 32.86
CA VAL A 159 53.83 -15.11 32.42
C VAL A 159 53.58 -14.17 31.23
N ALA A 160 54.16 -12.96 31.23
CA ALA A 160 54.00 -11.99 30.14
C ALA A 160 55.09 -12.14 29.05
N ARG A 161 54.78 -11.73 27.80
CA ARG A 161 55.80 -11.46 26.78
C ARG A 161 55.39 -10.29 25.89
N SER A 162 56.29 -9.32 25.74
CA SER A 162 56.07 -8.10 24.96
C SER A 162 56.62 -8.22 23.54
N CYS A 163 55.97 -7.54 22.58
CA CYS A 163 56.59 -7.14 21.33
C CYS A 163 55.94 -5.83 20.83
N SER A 164 56.73 -4.75 20.77
CA SER A 164 56.23 -3.40 20.47
C SER A 164 56.56 -3.00 19.03
N ARG A 165 55.60 -2.42 18.28
CA ARG A 165 55.92 -1.58 17.11
C ARG A 165 54.82 -0.59 16.70
N THR A 166 55.20 0.69 16.65
CA THR A 166 54.65 1.82 15.87
C THR A 166 53.14 2.05 15.79
N VAL A 167 52.72 3.24 16.23
CA VAL A 167 51.46 3.89 15.84
C VAL A 167 51.76 4.97 14.79
N TYR A 168 50.94 5.06 13.75
CA TYR A 168 50.67 6.30 13.02
C TYR A 168 49.16 6.36 12.71
N PRO A 169 48.53 7.56 12.67
CA PRO A 169 47.07 7.67 12.72
C PRO A 169 46.40 7.64 11.34
N MET A 170 45.22 7.03 11.29
CA MET A 170 44.19 7.26 10.26
C MET A 170 42.91 7.73 10.99
N GLY A 171 42.17 8.65 10.37
CA GLY A 171 41.24 9.53 11.10
C GLY A 171 40.05 8.85 11.78
N ASN A 172 39.64 9.39 12.93
CA ASN A 172 38.31 9.16 13.52
C ASN A 172 37.24 9.71 12.57
N GLY A 173 36.66 8.86 11.73
CA GLY A 173 35.63 9.22 10.74
C GLY A 173 34.33 8.41 10.83
N THR A 174 34.27 7.38 11.68
CA THR A 174 33.10 6.53 11.90
C THR A 174 33.05 6.12 13.39
N SER A 175 31.92 5.80 14.02
CA SER A 175 30.53 5.77 13.53
C SER A 175 29.56 6.27 14.62
N ARG A 176 28.43 6.87 14.19
CA ARG A 176 27.20 6.97 15.02
C ARG A 176 26.01 6.27 14.36
N LEU A 177 25.96 6.23 13.03
CA LEU A 177 24.93 5.57 12.21
C LEU A 177 24.71 4.09 12.58
N TYR A 178 25.79 3.34 12.83
CA TYR A 178 25.73 1.95 13.33
C TYR A 178 24.86 1.79 14.58
N SER A 179 24.75 2.80 15.46
CA SER A 179 23.95 2.72 16.68
C SER A 179 22.44 2.85 16.44
N ALA A 180 22.01 3.37 15.28
CA ALA A 180 20.60 3.37 14.90
C ALA A 180 20.17 1.99 14.41
N LEU A 181 20.86 1.46 13.39
CA LEU A 181 20.51 0.19 12.75
C LEU A 181 20.79 -1.03 13.63
N ALA A 182 21.87 -1.03 14.42
CA ALA A 182 22.14 -2.14 15.35
C ALA A 182 21.05 -2.28 16.43
N LYS A 183 20.37 -1.18 16.83
CA LYS A 183 19.23 -1.26 17.76
C LYS A 183 18.01 -1.97 17.13
N THR A 184 17.82 -1.85 15.82
CA THR A 184 16.75 -2.52 15.05
C THR A 184 17.18 -3.87 14.46
N LEU A 185 18.37 -4.39 14.86
CA LEU A 185 18.90 -5.70 14.48
C LEU A 185 19.18 -6.62 15.69
N ASN A 186 19.50 -6.06 16.86
CA ASN A 186 19.72 -6.80 18.11
C ASN A 186 18.47 -6.90 19.02
N SER A 187 17.25 -6.83 18.46
CA SER A 187 16.00 -6.96 19.25
C SER A 187 15.72 -8.39 19.76
N SER A 188 16.55 -9.37 19.40
CA SER A 188 16.55 -10.70 20.01
C SER A 188 17.30 -10.71 21.35
N ALA A 189 16.54 -10.86 22.44
CA ALA A 189 16.97 -11.03 23.84
C ALA A 189 17.55 -9.81 24.59
N ALA A 190 16.65 -8.97 25.13
CA ALA A 190 16.89 -8.21 26.36
C ALA A 190 15.62 -8.18 27.23
N SER A 191 15.74 -8.40 28.55
CA SER A 191 14.61 -8.50 29.47
C SER A 191 14.42 -7.27 30.34
N GLN A 192 13.15 -6.84 30.48
CA GLN A 192 12.60 -6.02 31.57
C GLN A 192 13.39 -4.78 32.02
N HIS A 193 13.01 -3.60 31.52
CA HIS A 193 12.67 -2.44 32.37
C HIS A 193 11.89 -1.37 31.55
N PRO A 194 10.77 -0.83 32.05
CA PRO A 194 9.99 0.17 31.33
C PRO A 194 10.48 1.60 31.62
N GLU A 195 11.58 2.01 30.97
CA GLU A 195 11.87 3.44 30.85
C GLU A 195 10.94 4.07 29.80
N TYR A 196 10.38 5.25 30.12
CA TYR A 196 9.59 6.02 29.17
C TYR A 196 10.51 6.56 28.07
N LEU A 197 10.56 5.87 26.93
CA LEU A 197 11.23 6.36 25.73
C LEU A 197 10.54 7.64 25.26
N VAL A 198 11.13 8.79 25.60
CA VAL A 198 10.88 10.05 24.91
C VAL A 198 11.23 9.84 23.45
N ALA A 199 10.26 9.92 22.56
CA ALA A 199 10.51 9.85 21.12
C ALA A 199 11.53 10.94 20.75
N PRO A 200 12.60 10.62 20.00
CA PRO A 200 13.58 11.62 19.60
C PRO A 200 12.88 12.70 18.76
N ASP A 201 13.25 13.94 19.00
CA ASP A 201 12.67 15.10 18.32
C ASP A 201 12.85 14.99 16.78
N PRO A 202 11.76 14.94 15.99
CA PRO A 202 11.84 14.74 14.54
C PRO A 202 12.68 15.79 13.80
N GLU A 203 12.82 17.00 14.34
CA GLU A 203 13.61 18.08 13.74
C GLU A 203 15.14 17.83 13.81
N HIS A 204 15.58 16.80 14.55
CA HIS A 204 17.00 16.52 14.85
C HIS A 204 17.51 15.16 14.34
N LEU A 205 16.81 14.51 13.40
CA LEU A 205 17.31 13.31 12.73
C LEU A 205 18.15 13.66 11.50
N GLU A 206 19.47 13.45 11.58
CA GLU A 206 20.40 13.56 10.45
C GLU A 206 19.87 12.80 9.21
N PRO A 207 19.79 13.42 8.02
CA PRO A 207 19.37 12.73 6.79
C PRO A 207 20.18 11.46 6.51
N ILE A 208 19.66 10.58 5.65
CA ILE A 208 20.39 9.42 5.11
C ILE A 208 20.49 9.56 3.59
N ASP A 209 21.64 9.22 3.00
CA ASP A 209 21.71 9.10 1.54
C ASP A 209 20.86 7.89 1.11
N PRO A 210 19.89 8.05 0.19
CA PRO A 210 19.15 6.93 -0.39
C PRO A 210 20.04 5.79 -0.90
N LYS A 211 21.28 6.08 -1.31
CA LYS A 211 22.28 5.09 -1.76
C LYS A 211 22.94 4.35 -0.60
N GLU A 212 23.26 5.04 0.50
CA GLU A 212 23.85 4.42 1.70
C GLU A 212 22.88 3.37 2.26
N LEU A 213 21.61 3.75 2.44
CA LEU A 213 20.56 2.83 2.88
C LEU A 213 20.33 1.66 1.90
N LEU A 214 20.45 1.91 0.59
CA LEU A 214 20.33 0.89 -0.45
C LEU A 214 21.52 -0.09 -0.42
N GLU A 215 22.73 0.40 -0.18
CA GLU A 215 23.94 -0.42 0.00
C GLU A 215 23.88 -1.24 1.29
N GLU A 216 23.35 -0.70 2.39
CA GLU A 216 23.05 -1.44 3.62
C GLU A 216 22.01 -2.55 3.39
N CYS A 217 20.91 -2.26 2.69
CA CYS A 217 19.89 -3.27 2.34
C CYS A 217 20.49 -4.39 1.47
N ARG A 218 21.35 -4.05 0.51
CA ARG A 218 22.07 -5.03 -0.33
C ARG A 218 23.10 -5.84 0.45
N ALA A 219 23.73 -5.27 1.48
CA ALA A 219 24.64 -6.00 2.35
C ALA A 219 23.89 -7.07 3.18
N VAL A 220 22.65 -6.81 3.61
CA VAL A 220 21.78 -7.84 4.21
C VAL A 220 21.37 -8.88 3.16
N LEU A 221 20.93 -8.43 1.98
CA LEU A 221 20.38 -9.27 0.91
C LEU A 221 21.44 -9.95 0.02
N HIS A 222 22.74 -9.89 0.34
CA HIS A 222 23.83 -10.32 -0.55
C HIS A 222 23.83 -11.81 -0.95
N THR A 223 23.07 -12.65 -0.25
CA THR A 223 22.87 -14.08 -0.60
C THR A 223 21.55 -14.35 -1.32
N ARG A 224 20.75 -13.32 -1.58
CA ARG A 224 19.41 -13.41 -2.17
C ARG A 224 19.46 -13.04 -3.67
N PRO A 225 18.56 -13.61 -4.48
CA PRO A 225 18.40 -13.16 -5.86
C PRO A 225 17.93 -11.69 -5.88
N PRO A 226 18.23 -10.92 -6.94
CA PRO A 226 17.85 -9.52 -7.02
C PRO A 226 16.32 -9.36 -7.01
N ARG A 227 15.84 -8.20 -6.52
CA ARG A 227 14.44 -7.81 -6.65
C ARG A 227 13.95 -7.91 -8.09
N PHE A 228 12.65 -8.16 -8.27
CA PHE A 228 12.06 -8.11 -9.61
C PHE A 228 12.22 -6.73 -10.25
N GLN A 229 12.46 -6.72 -11.56
CA GLN A 229 12.46 -5.51 -12.38
C GLN A 229 11.12 -5.42 -13.12
N ARG A 230 10.57 -4.21 -13.17
CA ARG A 230 9.25 -3.84 -13.69
C ARG A 230 9.39 -2.48 -14.37
N ASP A 231 8.70 -2.28 -15.47
CA ASP A 231 8.85 -1.10 -16.33
C ASP A 231 7.66 -0.15 -16.23
N PHE A 232 7.93 1.15 -16.33
CA PHE A 232 6.89 2.17 -16.40
C PHE A 232 6.34 2.25 -17.82
N VAL A 233 5.11 1.78 -18.01
CA VAL A 233 4.36 1.98 -19.26
C VAL A 233 3.97 3.46 -19.34
N ALA A 234 4.47 4.16 -20.34
CA ALA A 234 4.04 5.53 -20.64
C ALA A 234 2.61 5.51 -21.21
N LEU A 235 1.72 6.30 -20.59
CA LEU A 235 0.29 6.30 -20.90
C LEU A 235 -0.10 7.54 -21.74
N PRO A 236 -1.06 7.42 -22.67
CA PRO A 236 -1.56 8.57 -23.42
C PRO A 236 -2.25 9.58 -22.48
N ALA A 237 -1.72 10.79 -22.43
CA ALA A 237 -2.27 11.89 -21.66
C ALA A 237 -2.05 13.21 -22.41
N ASP A 238 -3.06 14.07 -22.40
CA ASP A 238 -3.08 15.25 -23.27
C ASP A 238 -2.01 16.29 -22.88
N GLY A 239 -1.32 16.79 -23.91
CA GLY A 239 -0.32 17.85 -23.84
C GLY A 239 0.95 17.53 -23.01
N PRO A 240 2.00 18.37 -23.10
CA PRO A 240 2.99 18.45 -22.04
C PRO A 240 2.35 19.08 -20.80
N SER A 241 2.66 18.58 -19.60
CA SER A 241 2.32 19.29 -18.36
C SER A 241 3.42 20.30 -18.03
N SER A 242 3.05 21.48 -17.54
CA SER A 242 4.00 22.49 -17.03
C SER A 242 4.61 22.13 -15.67
N HIS A 243 4.20 21.03 -15.03
CA HIS A 243 4.59 20.66 -13.67
C HIS A 243 5.29 19.29 -13.64
N PRO A 244 6.22 19.06 -12.70
CA PRO A 244 6.73 17.73 -12.42
C PRO A 244 5.60 16.80 -11.94
N PRO A 245 5.48 15.55 -12.44
CA PRO A 245 4.47 14.61 -11.99
C PRO A 245 4.49 14.34 -10.49
N ILE A 246 3.36 13.87 -9.97
CA ILE A 246 3.19 13.36 -8.60
C ILE A 246 3.16 11.84 -8.70
N ARG A 247 4.22 11.18 -8.24
CA ARG A 247 4.30 9.73 -8.15
C ARG A 247 3.62 9.21 -6.90
N VAL A 248 2.58 8.40 -7.08
CA VAL A 248 1.85 7.75 -5.97
C VAL A 248 2.10 6.25 -6.02
N MET A 249 2.51 5.70 -4.87
CA MET A 249 2.70 4.26 -4.66
C MET A 249 1.66 3.73 -3.68
N GLN A 250 1.01 2.63 -4.04
CA GLN A 250 0.02 1.88 -3.25
C GLN A 250 0.56 0.48 -3.00
N TRP A 251 0.59 0.02 -1.75
CA TRP A 251 1.07 -1.33 -1.44
C TRP A 251 0.50 -1.88 -0.12
N ASN A 252 -0.18 -3.03 -0.17
CA ASN A 252 -0.25 -3.90 1.01
C ASN A 252 1.13 -4.55 1.20
N ILE A 253 1.84 -4.22 2.29
CA ILE A 253 3.21 -4.69 2.51
C ILE A 253 3.29 -6.06 3.20
N LEU A 254 2.14 -6.66 3.55
CA LEU A 254 2.00 -7.87 4.37
C LEU A 254 2.61 -7.72 5.78
N ALA A 255 1.78 -7.68 6.81
CA ALA A 255 2.24 -7.52 8.20
C ALA A 255 3.15 -8.68 8.61
N GLN A 256 4.25 -8.39 9.31
CA GLN A 256 5.22 -9.42 9.73
C GLN A 256 4.55 -10.51 10.57
N ALA A 257 3.74 -10.12 11.55
CA ALA A 257 3.01 -11.05 12.40
C ALA A 257 2.02 -11.92 11.59
N LEU A 258 1.41 -11.40 10.53
CA LEU A 258 0.48 -12.18 9.70
C LEU A 258 1.21 -13.15 8.77
N GLY A 259 2.32 -12.71 8.17
CA GLY A 259 3.15 -13.52 7.28
C GLY A 259 3.69 -14.77 7.95
N GLU A 260 4.26 -14.64 9.16
CA GLU A 260 4.75 -15.77 9.95
C GLU A 260 3.62 -16.59 10.59
N GLY A 261 2.64 -15.93 11.21
CA GLY A 261 1.73 -16.59 12.16
C GLY A 261 0.35 -16.99 11.65
N LYS A 262 -0.12 -16.45 10.51
CA LYS A 262 -1.53 -16.60 10.08
C LYS A 262 -1.75 -16.88 8.61
N ASP A 263 -0.86 -16.44 7.73
CA ASP A 263 -1.14 -16.44 6.30
C ASP A 263 -0.78 -17.74 5.58
N ASN A 264 0.06 -18.57 6.21
CA ASN A 264 0.29 -19.97 5.82
C ASN A 264 0.73 -20.11 4.34
N PHE A 265 1.77 -19.38 3.94
CA PHE A 265 2.33 -19.41 2.57
C PHE A 265 3.09 -20.72 2.29
N VAL A 266 2.37 -21.79 1.93
CA VAL A 266 2.90 -23.17 1.84
C VAL A 266 3.97 -23.42 0.77
N GLN A 267 4.27 -22.43 -0.09
CA GLN A 267 5.37 -22.49 -1.07
C GLN A 267 6.46 -21.42 -0.82
N CYS A 268 6.33 -20.59 0.22
CA CYS A 268 7.33 -19.61 0.60
C CYS A 268 8.28 -20.21 1.65
N PRO A 269 9.62 -20.15 1.45
CA PRO A 269 10.58 -20.51 2.50
C PRO A 269 10.46 -19.58 3.71
N MET A 270 10.46 -20.12 4.93
CA MET A 270 10.36 -19.31 6.16
C MET A 270 11.52 -18.31 6.31
N GLU A 271 12.66 -18.58 5.68
CA GLU A 271 13.79 -17.65 5.60
C GLU A 271 13.45 -16.38 4.82
N ALA A 272 12.67 -16.49 3.73
CA ALA A 272 12.20 -15.34 2.95
C ALA A 272 11.15 -14.51 3.72
N LEU A 273 10.53 -15.10 4.75
CA LEU A 273 9.57 -14.42 5.60
C LEU A 273 10.21 -13.62 6.75
N LYS A 274 11.52 -13.75 7.00
CA LYS A 274 12.20 -13.07 8.13
C LYS A 274 12.17 -11.55 8.00
N TRP A 275 11.91 -10.88 9.12
CA TRP A 275 11.76 -9.43 9.16
C TRP A 275 13.01 -8.68 8.67
N GLU A 276 14.21 -9.15 9.01
CA GLU A 276 15.46 -8.51 8.63
C GLU A 276 15.63 -8.44 7.11
N GLU A 277 15.19 -9.49 6.40
CA GLU A 277 15.26 -9.61 4.94
C GLU A 277 14.10 -8.87 4.27
N ARG A 278 12.86 -9.08 4.75
CA ARG A 278 11.65 -8.43 4.23
C ARG A 278 11.73 -6.91 4.34
N LYS A 279 12.20 -6.38 5.48
CA LYS A 279 12.46 -4.94 5.70
C LYS A 279 13.35 -4.35 4.61
N CYS A 280 14.47 -5.02 4.31
CA CYS A 280 15.41 -4.56 3.29
C CYS A 280 14.80 -4.59 1.88
N LEU A 281 14.04 -5.63 1.54
CA LEU A 281 13.31 -5.72 0.26
C LEU A 281 12.21 -4.64 0.12
N ILE A 282 11.48 -4.32 1.20
CA ILE A 282 10.47 -3.25 1.20
C ILE A 282 11.14 -1.88 0.98
N LEU A 283 12.30 -1.65 1.61
CA LEU A 283 13.09 -0.44 1.42
C LEU A 283 13.69 -0.37 0.01
N GLU A 284 14.24 -1.46 -0.54
CA GLU A 284 14.72 -1.51 -1.94
C GLU A 284 13.62 -1.15 -2.94
N GLU A 285 12.38 -1.62 -2.75
CA GLU A 285 11.24 -1.30 -3.62
C GLU A 285 10.87 0.21 -3.55
N ILE A 286 10.81 0.80 -2.35
CA ILE A 286 10.52 2.23 -2.17
C ILE A 286 11.64 3.09 -2.77
N LEU A 287 12.90 2.72 -2.52
CA LEU A 287 14.09 3.43 -3.04
C LEU A 287 14.26 3.26 -4.55
N ALA A 288 13.76 2.17 -5.14
CA ALA A 288 13.75 1.96 -6.58
C ALA A 288 12.79 2.90 -7.31
N TYR A 289 11.56 3.05 -6.80
CA TYR A 289 10.52 3.83 -7.50
C TYR A 289 10.43 5.28 -7.05
N GLN A 290 10.99 5.65 -5.89
CA GLN A 290 11.05 7.03 -5.38
C GLN A 290 9.69 7.76 -5.42
N PRO A 291 8.67 7.25 -4.70
CA PRO A 291 7.35 7.86 -4.70
C PRO A 291 7.34 9.22 -4.00
N ASP A 292 6.57 10.17 -4.52
CA ASP A 292 6.30 11.42 -3.83
C ASP A 292 5.29 11.21 -2.68
N ILE A 293 4.45 10.19 -2.82
CA ILE A 293 3.39 9.81 -1.88
C ILE A 293 3.30 8.28 -1.79
N LEU A 294 3.33 7.75 -0.58
CA LEU A 294 3.35 6.31 -0.30
C LEU A 294 2.19 5.92 0.62
N CYS A 295 1.28 5.11 0.08
CA CYS A 295 0.08 4.60 0.71
C CYS A 295 0.26 3.12 1.04
N LEU A 296 0.40 2.79 2.33
CA LEU A 296 0.66 1.42 2.79
C LEU A 296 -0.51 0.83 3.57
N GLN A 297 -0.67 -0.49 3.49
CA GLN A 297 -1.52 -1.28 4.38
C GLN A 297 -0.74 -2.42 5.01
N GLU A 298 -1.27 -2.94 6.13
CA GLU A 298 -0.65 -3.97 6.95
C GLU A 298 0.71 -3.56 7.55
N VAL A 299 0.85 -2.28 7.90
CA VAL A 299 2.06 -1.79 8.54
C VAL A 299 1.98 -2.09 10.04
N ASP A 300 2.68 -3.14 10.50
CA ASP A 300 2.90 -3.44 11.92
C ASP A 300 4.26 -2.92 12.44
N HIS A 301 5.21 -2.60 11.55
CA HIS A 301 6.54 -2.05 11.89
C HIS A 301 6.70 -0.52 11.66
N TYR A 302 5.63 0.26 11.94
CA TYR A 302 5.65 1.70 11.67
C TYR A 302 6.66 2.47 12.53
N PHE A 303 6.64 2.31 13.86
CA PHE A 303 7.39 3.16 14.78
C PHE A 303 8.87 2.79 14.92
N ASP A 304 9.22 1.51 14.79
CA ASP A 304 10.58 0.99 14.93
C ASP A 304 11.40 1.07 13.62
N THR A 305 10.73 1.05 12.47
CA THR A 305 11.36 0.95 11.15
C THR A 305 10.91 2.05 10.19
N PHE A 306 9.65 2.06 9.77
CA PHE A 306 9.26 2.91 8.63
C PHE A 306 9.27 4.41 8.92
N GLN A 307 8.76 4.84 10.07
CA GLN A 307 8.77 6.23 10.49
C GLN A 307 10.21 6.81 10.59
N PRO A 308 11.14 6.22 11.38
CA PRO A 308 12.48 6.79 11.53
C PRO A 308 13.31 6.74 10.24
N LEU A 309 13.15 5.72 9.38
CA LEU A 309 13.89 5.63 8.12
C LEU A 309 13.32 6.57 7.04
N LEU A 310 12.00 6.56 6.80
CA LEU A 310 11.40 7.42 5.79
C LEU A 310 11.45 8.91 6.18
N SER A 311 11.41 9.24 7.48
CA SER A 311 11.64 10.62 7.94
C SER A 311 13.03 11.13 7.58
N ARG A 312 14.08 10.29 7.69
CA ARG A 312 15.46 10.63 7.29
C ARG A 312 15.66 10.71 5.77
N LEU A 313 14.71 10.17 4.99
CA LEU A 313 14.60 10.32 3.54
C LEU A 313 13.70 11.51 3.11
N GLY A 314 13.23 12.32 4.07
CA GLY A 314 12.43 13.53 3.80
C GLY A 314 10.91 13.32 3.70
N TYR A 315 10.39 12.16 4.09
CA TYR A 315 8.94 11.91 4.13
C TYR A 315 8.33 12.31 5.48
N GLN A 316 7.24 13.08 5.45
CA GLN A 316 6.34 13.21 6.59
C GLN A 316 5.35 12.03 6.58
N GLY A 317 5.22 11.33 7.71
CA GLY A 317 4.38 10.13 7.85
C GLY A 317 3.18 10.31 8.78
N THR A 318 2.15 9.48 8.59
CA THR A 318 1.00 9.33 9.49
C THR A 318 0.54 7.88 9.51
N PHE A 319 0.28 7.34 10.70
CA PHE A 319 -0.16 5.95 10.91
C PHE A 319 -1.52 5.91 11.60
N PHE A 320 -2.33 4.91 11.25
CA PHE A 320 -3.59 4.63 11.95
C PHE A 320 -3.84 3.11 12.03
N PRO A 321 -3.71 2.48 13.21
CA PRO A 321 -3.87 1.04 13.39
C PRO A 321 -5.33 0.59 13.34
N LYS A 322 -5.56 -0.66 12.91
CA LYS A 322 -6.83 -1.36 13.06
C LYS A 322 -7.12 -1.53 14.57
N PRO A 323 -8.26 -1.07 15.11
CA PRO A 323 -8.54 -1.07 16.57
C PRO A 323 -8.44 -2.44 17.25
N TRP A 324 -8.68 -3.51 16.49
CA TRP A 324 -8.50 -4.90 16.88
C TRP A 324 -7.74 -5.61 15.75
N SER A 325 -6.49 -5.20 15.50
CA SER A 325 -5.64 -5.82 14.48
C SER A 325 -5.49 -7.34 14.71
N PRO A 326 -5.58 -8.17 13.66
CA PRO A 326 -5.31 -9.60 13.76
C PRO A 326 -3.85 -9.92 14.12
N CYS A 327 -2.90 -8.98 14.05
CA CYS A 327 -1.53 -9.22 14.49
C CYS A 327 -1.46 -9.55 16.00
N LEU A 328 -2.38 -8.98 16.78
CA LEU A 328 -2.44 -9.13 18.24
C LEU A 328 -2.77 -10.55 18.71
N ASP A 329 -3.29 -11.44 17.86
CA ASP A 329 -3.51 -12.85 18.20
C ASP A 329 -2.29 -13.75 17.85
N VAL A 330 -1.19 -13.18 17.36
CA VAL A 330 0.04 -13.91 16.99
C VAL A 330 1.08 -13.75 18.10
N GLU A 331 1.79 -14.83 18.45
CA GLU A 331 2.87 -14.75 19.44
C GLU A 331 4.05 -13.90 18.89
N HIS A 332 4.73 -13.16 19.77
CA HIS A 332 5.83 -12.24 19.41
C HIS A 332 5.51 -11.10 18.41
N ASN A 333 4.23 -10.76 18.17
CA ASN A 333 3.83 -9.64 17.29
C ASN A 333 4.39 -8.27 17.73
N ASN A 334 4.64 -7.38 16.76
CA ASN A 334 5.09 -6.00 16.97
C ASN A 334 3.95 -5.00 17.29
N GLY A 335 2.79 -5.50 17.73
CA GLY A 335 1.58 -4.70 17.95
C GLY A 335 0.59 -4.73 16.78
N PRO A 336 -0.31 -3.74 16.67
CA PRO A 336 -1.39 -3.75 15.71
C PRO A 336 -1.00 -3.17 14.34
N ASP A 337 -1.29 -3.91 13.27
CA ASP A 337 -1.17 -3.39 11.90
C ASP A 337 -2.17 -2.26 11.60
N GLY A 338 -1.82 -1.42 10.63
CA GLY A 338 -2.66 -0.30 10.19
C GLY A 338 -2.48 0.10 8.74
N CYS A 339 -3.12 1.20 8.39
CA CYS A 339 -2.74 1.97 7.21
C CYS A 339 -1.66 2.98 7.59
N ALA A 340 -0.71 3.22 6.69
CA ALA A 340 0.22 4.34 6.79
C ALA A 340 0.17 5.18 5.52
N LEU A 341 0.37 6.48 5.69
CA LEU A 341 0.42 7.46 4.61
C LEU A 341 1.66 8.32 4.81
N PHE A 342 2.54 8.34 3.81
CA PHE A 342 3.72 9.19 3.78
C PHE A 342 3.71 10.08 2.55
N PHE A 343 4.29 11.28 2.65
CA PHE A 343 4.52 12.16 1.51
C PHE A 343 5.82 12.95 1.67
N LEU A 344 6.47 13.30 0.56
CA LEU A 344 7.70 14.08 0.57
C LEU A 344 7.46 15.52 1.08
N GLN A 345 8.04 15.84 2.23
CA GLN A 345 7.83 17.10 2.94
C GLN A 345 8.46 18.30 2.20
N ASN A 346 9.41 18.08 1.29
CA ASN A 346 9.95 19.14 0.43
C ASN A 346 9.00 19.51 -0.73
N ARG A 347 8.20 18.58 -1.25
CA ARG A 347 7.24 18.82 -2.35
C ARG A 347 5.86 19.27 -1.88
N PHE A 348 5.37 18.77 -0.74
CA PHE A 348 4.03 19.08 -0.24
C PHE A 348 4.01 19.77 1.13
N LYS A 349 2.89 20.41 1.42
CA LYS A 349 2.49 20.92 2.73
C LYS A 349 1.16 20.28 3.12
N LEU A 350 1.07 19.75 4.34
CA LEU A 350 -0.17 19.23 4.89
C LEU A 350 -1.13 20.39 5.20
N VAL A 351 -2.35 20.33 4.67
CA VAL A 351 -3.42 21.32 4.91
C VAL A 351 -4.41 20.78 5.95
N ASN A 352 -4.78 19.50 5.86
CA ASN A 352 -5.71 18.85 6.78
C ASN A 352 -5.48 17.33 6.79
N SER A 353 -5.80 16.65 7.90
CA SER A 353 -5.67 15.19 8.06
C SER A 353 -6.87 14.61 8.82
N ALA A 354 -7.39 13.48 8.35
CA ALA A 354 -8.52 12.77 8.95
C ALA A 354 -8.22 11.26 9.08
N ASN A 355 -8.23 10.76 10.32
CA ASN A 355 -8.13 9.33 10.62
C ASN A 355 -9.55 8.75 10.76
N ILE A 356 -10.00 8.05 9.72
CA ILE A 356 -11.40 7.63 9.54
C ILE A 356 -11.55 6.17 9.97
N ARG A 357 -12.16 5.91 11.13
CA ARG A 357 -12.61 4.56 11.49
C ARG A 357 -13.93 4.27 10.78
N LEU A 358 -13.87 3.44 9.73
CA LEU A 358 -14.97 3.19 8.80
C LEU A 358 -16.21 2.62 9.51
N THR A 359 -17.40 3.03 9.08
CA THR A 359 -18.67 2.44 9.49
C THR A 359 -19.26 1.52 8.44
N ALA A 360 -20.11 0.59 8.88
CA ALA A 360 -20.99 -0.20 8.03
C ALA A 360 -22.37 -0.20 8.70
N MET A 361 -23.38 0.34 8.01
CA MET A 361 -24.75 0.46 8.55
C MET A 361 -24.78 1.15 9.94
N THR A 362 -24.05 2.27 10.07
CA THR A 362 -23.77 3.03 11.31
C THR A 362 -22.86 2.36 12.35
N LEU A 363 -22.57 1.06 12.25
CA LEU A 363 -21.69 0.35 13.19
C LEU A 363 -20.22 0.64 12.89
N LYS A 364 -19.45 1.07 13.91
CA LYS A 364 -18.00 1.30 13.78
C LYS A 364 -17.25 -0.02 13.58
N THR A 365 -16.73 -0.23 12.38
CA THR A 365 -16.05 -1.48 11.97
C THR A 365 -14.64 -1.58 12.57
N ASN A 366 -13.86 -2.58 12.14
CA ASN A 366 -12.44 -2.72 12.50
C ASN A 366 -11.49 -2.12 11.44
N GLN A 367 -12.03 -1.68 10.31
CA GLN A 367 -11.25 -1.15 9.20
C GLN A 367 -11.10 0.36 9.35
N VAL A 368 -10.05 0.88 8.73
CA VAL A 368 -9.60 2.26 8.86
C VAL A 368 -9.16 2.81 7.51
N ALA A 369 -9.26 4.12 7.39
CA ALA A 369 -8.65 4.90 6.32
C ALA A 369 -7.95 6.14 6.90
N ILE A 370 -6.94 6.64 6.19
CA ILE A 370 -6.36 7.97 6.42
C ILE A 370 -6.66 8.80 5.17
N ALA A 371 -7.11 10.05 5.34
CA ALA A 371 -7.27 11.00 4.26
C ALA A 371 -6.56 12.31 4.60
N GLN A 372 -5.78 12.85 3.67
CA GLN A 372 -5.01 14.08 3.84
C GLN A 372 -5.19 15.01 2.64
N THR A 373 -5.47 16.28 2.93
CA THR A 373 -5.40 17.35 1.94
C THR A 373 -3.97 17.88 1.91
N LEU A 374 -3.32 17.76 0.77
CA LEU A 374 -1.94 18.18 0.52
C LEU A 374 -1.92 19.35 -0.47
N GLU A 375 -1.00 20.28 -0.26
CA GLU A 375 -0.75 21.46 -1.10
C GLU A 375 0.62 21.33 -1.75
N CYS A 376 0.67 21.32 -3.09
CA CYS A 376 1.89 21.30 -3.88
C CYS A 376 2.64 22.63 -3.70
N LYS A 377 3.87 22.59 -3.17
CA LYS A 377 4.62 23.82 -2.85
C LYS A 377 5.02 24.65 -4.06
N GLU A 378 5.18 24.02 -5.23
CA GLU A 378 5.58 24.69 -6.47
C GLU A 378 4.41 25.41 -7.17
N SER A 379 3.22 24.81 -7.17
CA SER A 379 2.04 25.31 -7.89
C SER A 379 0.91 25.84 -6.98
N SER A 380 1.08 25.77 -5.66
CA SER A 380 0.04 26.05 -4.65
C SER A 380 -1.26 25.23 -4.77
N ARG A 381 -1.30 24.22 -5.64
CA ARG A 381 -2.51 23.42 -5.90
C ARG A 381 -2.75 22.42 -4.79
N GLN A 382 -4.01 22.31 -4.38
CA GLN A 382 -4.44 21.32 -3.39
C GLN A 382 -5.06 20.09 -4.06
N PHE A 383 -4.81 18.93 -3.46
CA PHE A 383 -5.48 17.66 -3.77
C PHE A 383 -5.65 16.86 -2.47
N CYS A 384 -6.50 15.85 -2.49
CA CYS A 384 -6.70 14.91 -1.41
C CYS A 384 -6.08 13.57 -1.79
N ILE A 385 -5.26 12.99 -0.93
CA ILE A 385 -4.87 11.59 -0.98
C ILE A 385 -5.59 10.83 0.14
N ALA A 386 -6.02 9.61 -0.13
CA ALA A 386 -6.52 8.70 0.90
C ALA A 386 -5.95 7.30 0.74
N VAL A 387 -5.79 6.59 1.86
CA VAL A 387 -5.36 5.19 1.95
C VAL A 387 -6.33 4.40 2.82
N THR A 388 -6.67 3.16 2.44
CA THR A 388 -7.58 2.28 3.19
C THR A 388 -7.18 0.80 3.11
N HIS A 389 -7.65 0.01 4.06
CA HIS A 389 -7.65 -1.46 3.99
C HIS A 389 -9.06 -1.94 4.40
N LEU A 390 -9.82 -2.56 3.49
CA LEU A 390 -11.22 -2.95 3.73
C LEU A 390 -11.36 -4.35 4.38
N LYS A 391 -12.58 -4.87 4.49
CA LYS A 391 -12.84 -6.15 5.18
C LYS A 391 -12.44 -7.36 4.33
N ALA A 392 -11.35 -8.00 4.74
CA ALA A 392 -10.85 -9.25 4.18
C ALA A 392 -11.77 -10.48 4.31
N ARG A 393 -11.50 -11.45 3.42
CA ARG A 393 -12.16 -12.77 3.23
C ARG A 393 -13.54 -12.71 2.55
N THR A 394 -13.92 -13.82 1.92
CA THR A 394 -15.24 -14.01 1.29
C THR A 394 -16.38 -14.05 2.32
N GLY A 395 -17.61 -13.78 1.88
CA GLY A 395 -18.79 -13.64 2.73
C GLY A 395 -18.95 -12.27 3.37
N TRP A 396 -18.13 -11.29 2.98
CA TRP A 396 -18.12 -9.93 3.53
C TRP A 396 -18.35 -8.84 2.46
N GLU A 397 -18.80 -9.22 1.26
CA GLU A 397 -18.96 -8.36 0.07
C GLU A 397 -19.90 -7.17 0.37
N ARG A 398 -21.02 -7.46 1.04
CA ARG A 398 -21.99 -6.43 1.50
C ARG A 398 -21.42 -5.51 2.59
N PHE A 399 -20.48 -6.01 3.39
CA PHE A 399 -19.82 -5.24 4.44
C PHE A 399 -18.73 -4.33 3.87
N ARG A 400 -17.95 -4.83 2.89
CA ARG A 400 -17.04 -4.02 2.06
C ARG A 400 -17.80 -2.91 1.31
N SER A 401 -18.93 -3.23 0.68
CA SER A 401 -19.81 -2.24 0.04
C SER A 401 -20.23 -1.14 1.01
N ALA A 402 -20.71 -1.49 2.21
CA ALA A 402 -21.08 -0.49 3.23
C ALA A 402 -19.88 0.36 3.71
N GLN A 403 -18.70 -0.25 3.91
CA GLN A 403 -17.46 0.46 4.25
C GLN A 403 -16.99 1.40 3.14
N GLY A 404 -17.12 1.00 1.88
CA GLY A 404 -16.80 1.83 0.72
C GLY A 404 -17.74 3.04 0.60
N CYS A 405 -19.04 2.85 0.82
CA CYS A 405 -20.00 3.96 0.86
C CYS A 405 -19.71 4.96 1.99
N ASP A 406 -19.36 4.49 3.20
CA ASP A 406 -18.92 5.33 4.32
C ASP A 406 -17.65 6.11 3.96
N LEU A 407 -16.65 5.46 3.35
CA LEU A 407 -15.43 6.12 2.88
C LEU A 407 -15.73 7.18 1.81
N LEU A 408 -16.52 6.86 0.78
CA LEU A 408 -16.93 7.81 -0.26
C LEU A 408 -17.66 9.03 0.32
N GLN A 409 -18.54 8.86 1.31
CA GLN A 409 -19.26 9.95 1.96
C GLN A 409 -18.32 10.86 2.80
N ASN A 410 -17.33 10.27 3.48
CA ASN A 410 -16.29 11.04 4.17
C ASN A 410 -15.43 11.82 3.15
N LEU A 411 -14.99 11.18 2.06
CA LEU A 411 -14.17 11.80 1.03
C LEU A 411 -14.92 12.88 0.25
N GLN A 412 -16.21 12.72 -0.03
CA GLN A 412 -17.06 13.78 -0.61
C GLN A 412 -17.15 15.00 0.30
N THR A 413 -17.16 14.79 1.63
CA THR A 413 -17.12 15.87 2.61
C THR A 413 -15.76 16.58 2.61
N ILE A 414 -14.66 15.83 2.68
CA ILE A 414 -13.28 16.34 2.74
C ILE A 414 -12.90 17.09 1.45
N THR A 415 -13.32 16.59 0.28
CA THR A 415 -13.09 17.22 -1.03
C THR A 415 -14.05 18.38 -1.34
N GLN A 416 -14.88 18.80 -0.38
CA GLN A 416 -15.86 19.88 -0.51
C GLN A 416 -16.87 19.67 -1.65
N GLY A 417 -17.24 18.42 -1.91
CA GLY A 417 -18.06 18.02 -3.04
C GLY A 417 -17.27 17.90 -4.35
N ALA A 418 -16.15 17.16 -4.33
CA ALA A 418 -15.27 16.93 -5.49
C ALA A 418 -14.63 18.20 -6.11
N LYS A 419 -14.56 19.30 -5.34
CA LYS A 419 -13.83 20.52 -5.75
C LYS A 419 -12.32 20.36 -5.63
N ILE A 420 -11.88 19.62 -4.61
CA ILE A 420 -10.47 19.23 -4.43
C ILE A 420 -10.27 17.90 -5.17
N PRO A 421 -9.33 17.80 -6.13
CA PRO A 421 -9.01 16.54 -6.82
C PRO A 421 -8.64 15.43 -5.82
N LEU A 422 -9.05 14.19 -6.08
CA LEU A 422 -8.90 13.08 -5.16
C LEU A 422 -8.09 11.94 -5.79
N ILE A 423 -7.22 11.32 -4.99
CA ILE A 423 -6.62 10.01 -5.23
C ILE A 423 -6.97 9.11 -4.04
N VAL A 424 -7.39 7.86 -4.29
CA VAL A 424 -7.67 6.85 -3.25
C VAL A 424 -6.91 5.57 -3.55
N CYS A 425 -5.97 5.24 -2.68
CA CYS A 425 -5.21 4.02 -2.68
C CYS A 425 -5.80 3.01 -1.69
N GLY A 426 -5.64 1.71 -1.95
CA GLY A 426 -5.80 0.71 -0.91
C GLY A 426 -6.04 -0.70 -1.42
N ASP A 427 -5.86 -1.66 -0.50
CA ASP A 427 -6.36 -3.01 -0.61
C ASP A 427 -7.86 -3.02 -0.24
N PHE A 428 -8.70 -3.18 -1.24
CA PHE A 428 -10.16 -3.22 -1.09
C PHE A 428 -10.66 -4.63 -0.71
N ASN A 429 -9.80 -5.65 -0.75
CA ASN A 429 -10.16 -7.05 -0.52
C ASN A 429 -11.39 -7.51 -1.34
N ALA A 430 -11.57 -6.91 -2.52
CA ALA A 430 -12.70 -7.11 -3.42
C ALA A 430 -12.24 -7.08 -4.88
N GLU A 431 -12.75 -8.03 -5.67
CA GLU A 431 -12.55 -8.09 -7.12
C GLU A 431 -13.39 -7.00 -7.84
N PRO A 432 -13.07 -6.64 -9.10
CA PRO A 432 -13.81 -5.63 -9.88
C PRO A 432 -15.29 -5.98 -10.13
N THR A 433 -15.72 -7.19 -9.81
CA THR A 433 -17.10 -7.67 -9.93
C THR A 433 -17.98 -7.32 -8.72
N GLU A 434 -17.40 -6.90 -7.59
CA GLU A 434 -18.13 -6.59 -6.36
C GLU A 434 -18.81 -5.20 -6.36
N GLU A 435 -19.85 -5.06 -5.55
CA GLU A 435 -20.58 -3.79 -5.39
C GLU A 435 -19.70 -2.66 -4.86
N VAL A 436 -18.69 -2.95 -4.02
CA VAL A 436 -17.78 -1.92 -3.50
C VAL A 436 -16.97 -1.24 -4.62
N TYR A 437 -16.49 -2.01 -5.59
CA TYR A 437 -15.81 -1.49 -6.78
C TYR A 437 -16.78 -0.66 -7.63
N LYS A 438 -18.01 -1.16 -7.84
CA LYS A 438 -19.05 -0.44 -8.60
C LYS A 438 -19.43 0.90 -7.96
N HIS A 439 -19.52 0.98 -6.63
CA HIS A 439 -19.80 2.25 -5.93
C HIS A 439 -18.69 3.29 -6.14
N PHE A 440 -17.43 2.87 -6.24
CA PHE A 440 -16.33 3.78 -6.57
C PHE A 440 -16.36 4.20 -8.04
N ALA A 441 -16.50 3.24 -8.97
CA ALA A 441 -16.54 3.48 -10.42
C ALA A 441 -17.78 4.27 -10.89
N SER A 442 -18.88 4.28 -10.13
CA SER A 442 -20.10 5.08 -10.38
C SER A 442 -20.27 6.27 -9.43
N SER A 443 -19.23 6.59 -8.64
CA SER A 443 -19.30 7.67 -7.64
C SER A 443 -19.47 9.04 -8.29
N SER A 444 -20.25 9.92 -7.63
CA SER A 444 -20.33 11.35 -7.98
C SER A 444 -19.01 12.12 -7.82
N LEU A 445 -17.99 11.49 -7.22
CA LEU A 445 -16.60 11.97 -7.21
C LEU A 445 -15.90 11.82 -8.57
N ASN A 446 -16.52 11.13 -9.52
CA ASN A 446 -16.04 10.84 -10.88
C ASN A 446 -14.65 10.17 -10.87
N LEU A 447 -14.54 9.10 -10.08
CA LEU A 447 -13.33 8.32 -9.92
C LEU A 447 -13.16 7.31 -11.05
N ASN A 448 -11.93 7.19 -11.55
CA ASN A 448 -11.50 6.10 -12.41
C ASN A 448 -10.37 5.34 -11.72
N SER A 449 -10.22 4.04 -11.99
CA SER A 449 -9.03 3.27 -11.58
C SER A 449 -7.92 3.46 -12.60
N ALA A 450 -6.70 3.75 -12.11
CA ALA A 450 -5.53 4.02 -12.95
C ALA A 450 -4.98 2.77 -13.64
N TYR A 451 -5.01 1.61 -12.96
CA TYR A 451 -4.37 0.39 -13.47
C TYR A 451 -5.07 -0.24 -14.68
N LYS A 452 -6.34 0.11 -14.91
CA LYS A 452 -7.05 -0.22 -16.16
C LYS A 452 -6.36 0.30 -17.41
N LEU A 453 -5.60 1.39 -17.30
CA LEU A 453 -4.92 2.02 -18.44
C LEU A 453 -3.74 1.18 -18.97
N LEU A 454 -3.32 0.13 -18.26
CA LEU A 454 -2.37 -0.88 -18.76
C LEU A 454 -3.03 -1.88 -19.73
N SER A 455 -4.36 -1.98 -19.75
CA SER A 455 -5.07 -2.87 -20.68
C SER A 455 -5.23 -2.23 -22.07
N ALA A 456 -5.30 -3.06 -23.11
CA ALA A 456 -5.38 -2.59 -24.50
C ALA A 456 -6.66 -1.80 -24.85
N ASP A 457 -7.70 -1.87 -24.01
CA ASP A 457 -8.94 -1.06 -24.13
C ASP A 457 -8.99 0.12 -23.13
N GLY A 458 -8.06 0.19 -22.19
CA GLY A 458 -8.05 1.16 -21.08
C GLY A 458 -9.21 1.02 -20.08
N GLN A 459 -10.03 -0.04 -20.20
CA GLN A 459 -11.25 -0.29 -19.43
C GLN A 459 -11.20 -1.57 -18.59
N SER A 460 -10.32 -2.51 -18.92
CA SER A 460 -10.16 -3.77 -18.20
C SER A 460 -9.15 -3.64 -17.06
N GLU A 461 -9.56 -3.99 -15.83
CA GLU A 461 -8.65 -4.08 -14.67
C GLU A 461 -7.57 -5.18 -14.87
N PRO A 462 -6.42 -5.09 -14.17
CA PRO A 462 -5.35 -6.06 -14.36
C PRO A 462 -5.76 -7.49 -13.98
N PRO A 463 -5.06 -8.52 -14.50
CA PRO A 463 -5.37 -9.92 -14.26
C PRO A 463 -5.05 -10.38 -12.82
N TYR A 464 -4.27 -9.61 -12.07
CA TYR A 464 -4.06 -9.72 -10.63
C TYR A 464 -3.37 -8.47 -10.08
N THR A 465 -3.45 -8.26 -8.78
CA THR A 465 -2.52 -7.43 -7.99
C THR A 465 -1.92 -8.20 -6.80
N THR A 466 -2.49 -9.36 -6.45
CA THR A 466 -1.91 -10.34 -5.51
C THR A 466 -1.93 -11.76 -6.09
N TRP A 467 -0.86 -12.53 -5.86
CA TRP A 467 -0.75 -13.92 -6.33
C TRP A 467 0.10 -14.75 -5.36
N LYS A 468 -0.52 -15.77 -4.74
CA LYS A 468 -0.01 -16.51 -3.59
C LYS A 468 -0.52 -17.94 -3.53
N ILE A 469 0.19 -18.81 -2.82
CA ILE A 469 -0.25 -20.18 -2.53
C ILE A 469 -0.32 -20.37 -1.01
N ARG A 470 -1.52 -20.63 -0.50
CA ARG A 470 -1.82 -20.82 0.93
C ARG A 470 -2.36 -22.25 1.16
N THR A 471 -2.59 -22.65 2.41
CA THR A 471 -3.21 -23.96 2.74
C THR A 471 -4.59 -24.18 2.11
N SER A 472 -5.30 -23.10 1.77
CA SER A 472 -6.58 -23.12 1.03
C SER A 472 -6.44 -23.32 -0.49
N GLY A 473 -5.21 -23.34 -1.02
CA GLY A 473 -4.90 -23.40 -2.45
C GLY A 473 -4.20 -22.15 -2.99
N GLU A 474 -4.04 -22.10 -4.31
CA GLU A 474 -3.53 -20.95 -5.04
C GLU A 474 -4.62 -19.85 -5.16
N CYS A 475 -4.24 -18.60 -4.93
CA CYS A 475 -5.12 -17.44 -4.96
C CYS A 475 -4.45 -16.36 -5.82
N ARG A 476 -5.15 -15.91 -6.87
CA ARG A 476 -4.71 -14.84 -7.79
C ARG A 476 -5.89 -13.90 -8.03
N HIS A 477 -5.77 -12.65 -7.57
CA HIS A 477 -6.88 -11.70 -7.45
C HIS A 477 -6.45 -10.25 -7.69
N THR A 478 -7.37 -9.39 -8.10
CA THR A 478 -7.16 -7.93 -8.18
C THR A 478 -7.89 -7.25 -7.03
N LEU A 479 -7.15 -6.91 -5.98
CA LEU A 479 -7.68 -6.37 -4.71
C LEU A 479 -7.18 -4.95 -4.42
N ASP A 480 -5.96 -4.62 -4.84
CA ASP A 480 -5.38 -3.27 -4.76
C ASP A 480 -5.84 -2.37 -5.90
N TYR A 481 -6.12 -1.10 -5.58
CA TYR A 481 -6.51 -0.08 -6.56
C TYR A 481 -5.82 1.27 -6.29
N ILE A 482 -5.60 2.05 -7.35
CA ILE A 482 -5.37 3.49 -7.28
C ILE A 482 -6.48 4.20 -8.05
N TRP A 483 -7.46 4.72 -7.33
CA TRP A 483 -8.54 5.55 -7.88
C TRP A 483 -8.11 7.01 -8.00
N TYR A 484 -8.57 7.73 -9.02
CA TYR A 484 -8.27 9.16 -9.21
C TYR A 484 -9.45 9.93 -9.83
N SER A 485 -9.61 11.21 -9.49
CA SER A 485 -10.58 12.14 -10.10
C SER A 485 -10.25 12.41 -11.57
N ARG A 486 -10.87 11.66 -12.49
CA ARG A 486 -10.57 11.68 -13.93
C ARG A 486 -10.73 13.06 -14.58
N GLN A 487 -11.60 13.90 -14.03
CA GLN A 487 -11.86 15.26 -14.49
C GLN A 487 -10.68 16.21 -14.25
N ALA A 488 -9.87 15.99 -13.20
CA ALA A 488 -8.85 16.93 -12.74
C ALA A 488 -7.41 16.38 -12.78
N LEU A 489 -7.26 15.05 -12.90
CA LEU A 489 -5.97 14.36 -12.93
C LEU A 489 -5.89 13.41 -14.14
N SER A 490 -4.70 13.33 -14.74
CA SER A 490 -4.32 12.39 -15.79
C SER A 490 -3.17 11.50 -15.31
N VAL A 491 -3.14 10.26 -15.79
CA VAL A 491 -2.07 9.30 -15.49
C VAL A 491 -1.05 9.37 -16.63
N ARG A 492 0.21 9.69 -16.32
CA ARG A 492 1.32 9.77 -17.28
C ARG A 492 2.08 8.45 -17.40
N SER A 493 2.13 7.67 -16.34
CA SER A 493 2.72 6.34 -16.34
C SER A 493 2.03 5.41 -15.35
N ALA A 494 2.12 4.10 -15.58
CA ALA A 494 1.85 3.09 -14.58
C ALA A 494 2.93 2.00 -14.64
N LEU A 495 3.39 1.53 -13.48
CA LEU A 495 4.36 0.44 -13.37
C LEU A 495 3.67 -0.89 -13.72
N ASP A 496 4.23 -1.65 -14.65
CA ASP A 496 3.66 -2.90 -15.16
C ASP A 496 3.57 -4.01 -14.10
N LEU A 497 3.08 -5.20 -14.51
CA LEU A 497 2.90 -6.36 -13.63
C LEU A 497 3.72 -7.54 -14.16
N LEU A 498 4.19 -8.38 -13.25
CA LEU A 498 5.01 -9.53 -13.61
C LEU A 498 4.22 -10.56 -14.42
N THR A 499 4.88 -11.22 -15.37
CA THR A 499 4.34 -12.41 -16.03
C THR A 499 4.39 -13.64 -15.12
N GLU A 500 3.73 -14.73 -15.50
CA GLU A 500 3.77 -15.98 -14.73
C GLU A 500 5.19 -16.60 -14.70
N GLU A 501 5.96 -16.41 -15.76
CA GLU A 501 7.35 -16.84 -15.85
C GLU A 501 8.27 -16.01 -14.95
N GLN A 502 8.00 -14.71 -14.82
CA GLN A 502 8.76 -13.81 -13.93
C GLN A 502 8.43 -14.05 -12.45
N ILE A 503 7.15 -14.25 -12.10
CA ILE A 503 6.74 -14.48 -10.70
C ILE A 503 7.16 -15.87 -10.17
N GLY A 504 7.45 -16.81 -11.08
CA GLY A 504 7.86 -18.18 -10.77
C GLY A 504 6.71 -19.09 -10.29
N PRO A 505 6.98 -20.40 -10.09
CA PRO A 505 5.95 -21.37 -9.72
C PRO A 505 5.45 -21.24 -8.28
N ASN A 506 6.27 -20.72 -7.36
CA ASN A 506 5.94 -20.60 -5.94
C ASN A 506 5.12 -19.35 -5.61
N ARG A 507 5.03 -18.41 -6.56
CA ARG A 507 4.33 -17.11 -6.45
C ARG A 507 4.93 -16.23 -5.34
N LEU A 508 4.12 -15.36 -4.74
CA LEU A 508 4.55 -14.41 -3.70
C LEU A 508 4.07 -14.84 -2.30
N PRO A 509 4.78 -14.45 -1.22
CA PRO A 509 6.07 -13.75 -1.22
C PRO A 509 7.24 -14.72 -1.51
N SER A 510 8.44 -14.20 -1.75
CA SER A 510 9.62 -15.01 -2.08
C SER A 510 10.92 -14.30 -1.71
N PHE A 511 12.09 -14.95 -1.89
CA PHE A 511 13.39 -14.29 -1.69
C PHE A 511 13.63 -13.08 -2.60
N ASN A 512 12.84 -12.90 -3.67
CA ASN A 512 12.89 -11.75 -4.56
C ASN A 512 11.94 -10.62 -4.15
N TYR A 513 10.93 -10.89 -3.30
CA TYR A 513 9.80 -9.98 -3.11
C TYR A 513 9.08 -10.18 -1.77
N PRO A 514 8.87 -9.11 -0.96
CA PRO A 514 8.56 -9.24 0.45
C PRO A 514 7.07 -9.35 0.78
N SER A 515 6.18 -9.05 -0.16
CA SER A 515 4.72 -9.06 0.05
C SER A 515 4.06 -10.04 -0.91
N ASP A 516 2.90 -10.57 -0.54
CA ASP A 516 2.04 -11.36 -1.42
C ASP A 516 1.19 -10.50 -2.37
N HIS A 517 1.25 -9.17 -2.23
CA HIS A 517 0.68 -8.16 -3.12
C HIS A 517 1.80 -7.41 -3.86
N LEU A 518 1.65 -7.15 -5.15
CA LEU A 518 2.57 -6.29 -5.91
C LEU A 518 2.32 -4.81 -5.61
N SER A 519 3.39 -4.02 -5.52
CA SER A 519 3.28 -2.57 -5.42
C SER A 519 2.65 -1.98 -6.69
N LEU A 520 1.71 -1.05 -6.54
CA LEU A 520 1.14 -0.27 -7.63
C LEU A 520 1.79 1.11 -7.63
N VAL A 521 2.28 1.60 -8.77
CA VAL A 521 2.93 2.92 -8.87
C VAL A 521 2.46 3.65 -10.12
N CYS A 522 1.98 4.87 -9.96
CA CYS A 522 1.52 5.73 -11.06
C CYS A 522 2.07 7.15 -10.94
N ASP A 523 2.46 7.74 -12.08
CA ASP A 523 2.76 9.17 -12.18
C ASP A 523 1.50 9.95 -12.59
N PHE A 524 1.07 10.91 -11.76
CA PHE A 524 -0.09 11.76 -12.02
C PHE A 524 0.32 13.20 -12.39
N THR A 525 -0.46 13.85 -13.25
CA THR A 525 -0.42 15.31 -13.46
C THR A 525 -1.84 15.87 -13.38
N PHE A 526 -1.98 17.14 -13.00
CA PHE A 526 -3.25 17.86 -13.17
C PHE A 526 -3.60 18.03 -14.66
N ASN A 527 -4.89 18.14 -14.98
CA ASN A 527 -5.40 18.31 -16.35
C ASN A 527 -5.40 19.77 -16.82
N GLU A 528 -5.62 20.70 -15.90
CA GLU A 528 -5.64 22.15 -16.15
C GLU A 528 -4.30 22.75 -15.71
N GLU A 529 -3.97 23.95 -16.18
CA GLU A 529 -2.90 24.78 -15.61
C GLU A 529 -3.37 25.47 -14.29
N PRO A 530 -2.48 26.08 -13.49
CA PRO A 530 -2.83 26.75 -12.22
C PRO A 530 -3.79 27.96 -12.30
#